data_AF-A0A7K4F304-F1
#
_entry.id   AF-A0A7K4F304-F1
#
_cell.length_a   1.000
_cell.length_b   1.000
_cell.length_c   1.000
_cell.angle_alpha   90.00
_cell.angle_beta   90.00
_cell.angle_gamma   90.00
#
_symmetry.space_group_name_H-M   'P 1'
#
loop_
_entity.id
_entity.type
_entity.pdbx_description
1 polymer ?
#
loop_
_entity_poly.entity_id
_entity_poly.type
_entity_poly.pdbx_seq_one_letter_code
_entity_poly.pdbx_strand_id
1 'polypeptide(L)'
;KQQHLQKISAEKIAAFDEQVVIVDTHAFINSPEGYYPGLPEHVLKIIKPTNFVSVSAKPEEIYNRRMKDQTRNRDKITLPNINKELDIQSAMISACTVLTGSPVKHILNREGKIDEAIDKIINALGL
;
A
#
# COMPACT_ATOMS: atom_id res chain seq x y z
N LYS A 1 1.80 16.09 -16.14
CA LYS A 1 0.59 15.29 -16.42
C LYS A 1 0.20 14.36 -15.26
N GLN A 2 1.12 13.54 -14.75
CA GLN A 2 0.82 12.57 -13.67
C GLN A 2 0.30 13.21 -12.36
N GLN A 3 0.96 14.24 -11.84
CA GLN A 3 0.49 14.94 -10.62
C GLN A 3 -0.92 15.52 -10.77
N HIS A 4 -1.27 16.02 -11.96
CA HIS A 4 -2.60 16.55 -12.24
C HIS A 4 -3.67 15.43 -12.21
N LEU A 5 -3.37 14.26 -12.77
CA LEU A 5 -4.27 13.10 -12.70
C LEU A 5 -4.43 12.59 -11.27
N GLN A 6 -3.34 12.53 -10.50
CA GLN A 6 -3.39 12.18 -9.08
C GLN A 6 -4.27 13.15 -8.28
N LYS A 7 -4.17 14.45 -8.56
CA LYS A 7 -5.00 15.48 -7.94
C LYS A 7 -6.48 15.26 -8.26
N ILE A 8 -6.84 15.05 -9.53
CA ILE A 8 -8.24 14.78 -9.93
C ILE A 8 -8.77 13.51 -9.25
N SER A 9 -7.98 12.43 -9.20
CA SER A 9 -8.38 11.21 -8.52
C SER A 9 -8.59 11.44 -7.03
N ALA A 10 -7.69 12.18 -6.37
CA ALA A 10 -7.80 12.52 -4.96
C ALA A 10 -9.06 13.36 -4.67
N GLU A 11 -9.36 14.35 -5.52
CA GLU A 11 -10.57 15.19 -5.39
C GLU A 11 -11.85 14.36 -5.57
N LYS A 12 -11.86 13.41 -6.50
CA LYS A 12 -12.99 12.48 -6.67
C LYS A 12 -13.18 11.57 -5.46
N ILE A 13 -12.09 11.01 -4.93
CA ILE A 13 -12.13 10.17 -3.73
C ILE A 13 -12.66 10.97 -2.53
N ALA A 14 -12.20 12.21 -2.36
CA ALA A 14 -12.65 13.08 -1.27
C ALA A 14 -14.10 13.57 -1.40
N ALA A 15 -14.72 13.39 -2.58
CA ALA A 15 -16.11 13.79 -2.85
C ALA A 15 -17.12 12.63 -2.69
N PHE A 16 -16.64 11.42 -2.37
CA PHE A 16 -17.49 10.29 -2.02
C PHE A 16 -18.27 10.57 -0.72
N ASP A 17 -19.56 10.19 -0.69
CA ASP A 17 -20.50 10.43 0.43
C ASP A 17 -20.75 9.14 1.25
N GLU A 18 -19.96 8.11 0.97
CA GLU A 18 -19.99 6.85 1.69
C GLU A 18 -19.35 6.98 3.08
N GLN A 19 -19.91 6.27 4.07
CA GLN A 19 -19.39 6.27 5.44
C GLN A 19 -17.94 5.76 5.53
N VAL A 20 -17.58 4.81 4.67
CA VAL A 20 -16.22 4.26 4.58
C VAL A 20 -15.81 4.13 3.11
N VAL A 21 -14.68 4.76 2.78
CA VAL A 21 -14.05 4.66 1.46
C VAL A 21 -12.72 3.93 1.61
N ILE A 22 -12.59 2.78 0.95
CA ILE A 22 -11.34 2.01 0.92
C ILE A 22 -10.61 2.32 -0.37
N VAL A 23 -9.37 2.81 -0.25
CA VAL A 23 -8.49 3.11 -1.38
C VAL A 23 -7.40 2.04 -1.46
N ASP A 24 -7.51 1.13 -2.42
CA ASP A 24 -6.44 0.20 -2.75
C ASP A 24 -5.38 0.92 -3.60
N THR A 25 -4.16 1.01 -3.06
CA THR A 25 -3.04 1.69 -3.70
C THR A 25 -1.72 1.12 -3.19
N HIS A 26 -0.65 1.42 -3.92
CA HIS A 26 0.70 1.09 -3.48
C HIS A 26 1.30 2.20 -2.62
N ALA A 27 2.10 1.85 -1.61
CA ALA A 27 2.87 2.84 -0.85
C ALA A 27 3.90 3.57 -1.73
N PHE A 28 4.45 2.86 -2.72
CA PHE A 28 5.35 3.40 -3.73
C PHE A 28 5.21 2.63 -5.04
N ILE A 29 5.69 3.23 -6.12
CA ILE A 29 5.86 2.60 -7.43
C ILE A 29 7.35 2.48 -7.69
N ASN A 30 7.82 1.27 -7.97
CA ASN A 30 9.20 1.02 -8.38
C ASN A 30 9.37 1.37 -9.85
N SER A 31 10.44 2.10 -10.18
CA SER A 31 10.78 2.50 -11.54
C SER A 31 12.31 2.50 -11.71
N PRO A 32 12.83 2.54 -12.95
CA PRO A 32 14.26 2.67 -13.20
C PRO A 32 14.90 3.91 -12.55
N GLU A 33 14.12 4.98 -12.34
CA GLU A 33 14.57 6.26 -11.79
C GLU A 33 14.53 6.29 -10.24
N GLY A 34 13.91 5.28 -9.63
CA GLY A 34 13.77 5.15 -8.18
C GLY A 34 12.36 4.82 -7.72
N TYR A 35 12.10 5.05 -6.43
CA TYR A 35 10.84 4.74 -5.77
C TYR A 35 9.97 5.99 -5.67
N TYR A 36 8.92 6.05 -6.46
CA TYR A 36 7.96 7.16 -6.44
C TYR A 36 6.91 6.92 -5.35
N PRO A 37 6.61 7.91 -4.49
CA PRO A 37 5.59 7.76 -3.47
C PRO A 37 4.22 7.57 -4.13
N GLY A 38 3.47 6.56 -3.70
CA GLY A 38 2.10 6.33 -4.19
C GLY A 38 1.10 7.32 -3.59
N LEU A 39 1.40 7.84 -2.41
CA LEU A 39 0.62 8.86 -1.70
C LEU A 39 1.49 10.08 -1.37
N PRO A 40 1.83 10.91 -2.36
CA PRO A 40 2.57 12.14 -2.13
C PRO A 40 1.75 13.14 -1.30
N GLU A 41 2.43 14.11 -0.68
CA GLU A 41 1.84 15.09 0.23
C GLU A 41 0.60 15.79 -0.36
N HIS A 42 0.64 16.20 -1.63
CA HIS A 42 -0.48 16.89 -2.27
C HIS A 42 -1.74 16.01 -2.40
N VAL A 43 -1.57 14.69 -2.51
CA VAL A 43 -2.70 13.74 -2.50
C VAL A 43 -3.22 13.55 -1.08
N LEU A 44 -2.32 13.36 -0.11
CA LEU A 44 -2.68 13.17 1.30
C LEU A 44 -3.48 14.36 1.86
N LYS A 45 -3.12 15.60 1.48
CA LYS A 45 -3.84 16.82 1.89
C LYS A 45 -5.27 16.90 1.36
N ILE A 46 -5.57 16.22 0.25
CA ILE A 46 -6.90 16.19 -0.37
C ILE A 46 -7.72 15.04 0.20
N ILE A 47 -7.18 13.81 0.15
CA ILE A 47 -7.91 12.60 0.61
C ILE A 47 -8.12 12.63 2.12
N LYS A 48 -7.16 13.17 2.89
CA LYS A 48 -7.18 13.20 4.37
C LYS A 48 -7.52 11.82 4.97
N PRO A 49 -6.71 10.78 4.68
CA PRO A 49 -7.01 9.43 5.13
C PRO A 49 -7.04 9.37 6.66
N THR A 50 -7.99 8.62 7.23
CA THR A 50 -8.11 8.45 8.70
C THR A 50 -7.30 7.28 9.22
N ASN A 51 -7.01 6.29 8.36
CA ASN A 51 -6.32 5.07 8.72
C ASN A 51 -5.45 4.60 7.54
N PHE A 52 -4.31 3.99 7.85
CA PHE A 52 -3.54 3.22 6.88
C PHE A 52 -3.55 1.75 7.24
N VAL A 53 -3.64 0.90 6.22
CA VAL A 53 -3.46 -0.54 6.34
C VAL A 53 -2.31 -0.95 5.43
N SER A 54 -1.23 -1.46 6.02
CA SER A 54 -0.06 -1.93 5.28
C SER A 54 -0.07 -3.45 5.27
N VAL A 55 -0.45 -4.02 4.13
CA VAL A 55 -0.47 -5.48 3.93
C VAL A 55 0.88 -5.93 3.39
N SER A 56 1.46 -6.95 4.04
CA SER A 56 2.71 -7.58 3.62
C SER A 56 2.66 -9.09 3.88
N ALA A 57 3.71 -9.80 3.50
CA ALA A 57 3.92 -11.21 3.80
C ALA A 57 5.42 -11.44 4.00
N LYS A 58 5.81 -12.65 4.45
CA LYS A 58 7.23 -12.98 4.56
C LYS A 58 7.90 -12.91 3.18
N PRO A 59 9.16 -12.45 3.09
CA PRO A 59 9.88 -12.37 1.82
C PRO A 59 9.84 -13.67 1.01
N GLU A 60 9.96 -14.82 1.67
CA GLU A 60 9.94 -16.14 1.06
C GLU A 60 8.56 -16.49 0.50
N GLU A 61 7.48 -16.14 1.22
CA GLU A 61 6.11 -16.33 0.75
C GLU A 61 5.81 -15.43 -0.45
N ILE A 62 6.26 -14.18 -0.41
CA ILE A 62 6.14 -13.26 -1.55
C ILE A 62 6.90 -13.84 -2.74
N TYR A 63 8.15 -14.25 -2.56
CA TYR A 63 8.97 -14.86 -3.61
C TYR A 63 8.26 -16.07 -4.24
N ASN A 64 7.77 -17.00 -3.42
CA ASN A 64 7.06 -18.19 -3.88
C ASN A 64 5.79 -17.85 -4.66
N ARG A 65 4.98 -16.89 -4.18
CA ARG A 65 3.78 -16.42 -4.90
C ARG A 65 4.15 -15.81 -6.24
N ARG A 66 5.21 -14.99 -6.28
CA ARG A 66 5.68 -14.32 -7.50
C ARG A 66 6.24 -15.30 -8.52
N MET A 67 6.94 -16.35 -8.09
CA MET A 67 7.46 -17.41 -8.97
C MET A 67 6.36 -18.29 -9.58
N LYS A 68 5.25 -18.51 -8.84
CA LYS A 68 4.10 -19.30 -9.30
C LYS A 68 3.18 -18.51 -10.25
N ASP A 69 3.28 -17.18 -10.26
CA ASP A 69 2.40 -16.31 -11.03
C ASP A 69 2.92 -16.09 -12.45
N GLN A 70 2.27 -16.73 -13.43
CA GLN A 70 2.64 -16.64 -14.85
C GLN A 70 1.99 -15.45 -15.58
N THR A 71 1.09 -14.71 -14.92
CA THR A 71 0.28 -13.67 -15.58
C THR A 71 1.00 -12.33 -15.70
N ARG A 72 2.13 -12.14 -14.98
CA ARG A 72 2.84 -10.87 -14.89
C ARG A 72 4.30 -11.03 -15.28
N ASN A 73 4.75 -10.23 -16.24
CA ASN A 73 6.15 -10.15 -16.60
C ASN A 73 6.88 -9.23 -15.61
N ARG A 74 7.86 -9.75 -14.88
CA ARG A 74 8.55 -9.02 -13.80
C ARG A 74 10.06 -9.17 -13.96
N ASP A 75 10.79 -8.11 -13.62
CA ASP A 75 12.25 -8.14 -13.51
C ASP A 75 12.72 -9.22 -12.54
N LYS A 76 14.03 -9.53 -12.55
CA LYS A 76 14.67 -10.55 -11.69
C LYS A 76 14.18 -10.46 -10.24
N ILE A 77 13.30 -11.40 -9.89
CA ILE A 77 12.71 -11.51 -8.56
C ILE A 77 13.77 -12.16 -7.67
N THR A 78 14.26 -11.43 -6.69
CA THR A 78 15.23 -11.95 -5.71
C THR A 78 14.74 -11.64 -4.30
N LEU A 79 15.07 -12.51 -3.34
CA LEU A 79 14.76 -12.28 -1.93
C LEU A 79 15.33 -10.95 -1.38
N PRO A 80 16.58 -10.55 -1.71
CA PRO A 80 17.09 -9.24 -1.31
C PRO A 80 16.26 -8.07 -1.86
N ASN A 81 15.81 -8.15 -3.11
CA ASN A 81 14.97 -7.10 -3.70
C ASN A 81 13.61 -7.02 -2.98
N ILE A 82 12.99 -8.15 -2.66
CA ILE A 82 11.73 -8.18 -1.92
C ILE A 82 11.90 -7.58 -0.51
N ASN A 83 12.98 -7.93 0.20
CA ASN A 83 13.26 -7.33 1.51
C ASN A 83 13.40 -5.81 1.41
N LYS A 84 14.18 -5.33 0.44
CA LYS A 84 14.34 -3.89 0.18
C LYS A 84 13.00 -3.21 -0.11
N GLU A 85 12.14 -3.82 -0.94
CA GLU A 85 10.79 -3.31 -1.22
C GLU A 85 9.93 -3.21 0.05
N LEU A 86 10.01 -4.20 0.94
CA LEU A 86 9.27 -4.19 2.21
C LEU A 86 9.77 -3.08 3.16
N ASP A 87 11.08 -2.86 3.23
CA ASP A 87 11.68 -1.78 4.03
C ASP A 87 11.22 -0.41 3.53
N ILE A 88 11.23 -0.21 2.20
CA ILE A 88 10.78 1.04 1.58
C ILE A 88 9.28 1.24 1.78
N GLN A 89 8.47 0.19 1.66
CA GLN A 89 7.04 0.26 1.98
C GLN A 89 6.83 0.73 3.42
N SER A 90 7.57 0.15 4.37
CA SER A 90 7.47 0.51 5.78
C SER A 90 7.84 1.97 6.02
N ALA A 91 8.94 2.43 5.41
CA ALA A 91 9.40 3.82 5.51
C ALA A 91 8.40 4.82 4.89
N MET A 92 7.89 4.55 3.69
CA MET A 92 6.92 5.41 3.01
C MET A 92 5.60 5.52 3.77
N ILE A 93 5.09 4.42 4.31
CA ILE A 93 3.88 4.44 5.14
C ILE A 93 4.13 5.20 6.45
N SER A 94 5.30 5.04 7.07
CA SER A 94 5.67 5.80 8.26
C SER A 94 5.74 7.31 7.98
N ALA A 95 6.22 7.72 6.80
CA ALA A 95 6.18 9.12 6.40
C ALA A 95 4.73 9.62 6.23
N CYS A 96 3.85 8.81 5.64
CA CYS A 96 2.43 9.15 5.49
C CYS A 96 1.75 9.34 6.85
N THR A 97 2.04 8.48 7.83
CA THR A 97 1.45 8.58 9.18
C THR A 97 1.94 9.84 9.90
N VAL A 98 3.23 10.18 9.78
CA VAL A 98 3.78 11.43 10.32
C VAL A 98 3.14 12.66 9.69
N LEU A 99 2.94 12.67 8.37
CA LEU A 99 2.36 13.82 7.65
C LEU A 99 0.87 14.04 7.92
N THR A 100 0.13 12.97 8.18
CA THR A 100 -1.34 13.03 8.33
C THR A 100 -1.81 12.95 9.77
N GLY A 101 -0.99 12.43 10.67
CA GLY A 101 -1.40 12.07 12.04
C GLY A 101 -2.21 10.78 12.12
N SER A 102 -2.42 10.08 11.00
CA SER A 102 -3.28 8.90 10.94
C SER A 102 -2.51 7.62 11.29
N PRO A 103 -3.10 6.70 12.08
CA PRO A 103 -2.44 5.46 12.48
C PRO A 103 -2.27 4.49 11.31
N VAL A 104 -1.28 3.61 11.42
CA VAL A 104 -1.09 2.47 10.53
C VAL A 104 -1.29 1.14 11.27
N LYS A 105 -2.02 0.21 10.65
CA LYS A 105 -2.00 -1.22 11.00
C LYS A 105 -1.17 -2.02 10.01
N HIS A 106 -0.14 -2.70 10.48
CA HIS A 106 0.62 -3.67 9.68
C HIS A 106 -0.03 -5.05 9.76
N ILE A 107 -0.34 -5.65 8.61
CA ILE A 107 -1.02 -6.93 8.50
C ILE A 107 -0.20 -7.89 7.67
N LEU A 108 0.13 -9.03 8.27
CA LEU A 108 0.84 -10.12 7.60
C LEU A 108 -0.16 -11.11 7.01
N ASN A 109 -0.28 -11.13 5.68
CA ASN A 109 -1.05 -12.10 4.93
C ASN A 109 -0.22 -13.37 4.68
N ARG A 110 -0.28 -14.30 5.63
CA ARG A 110 0.46 -15.57 5.57
C ARG A 110 -0.18 -16.54 4.59
N GLU A 111 0.63 -17.39 3.94
CA GLU A 111 0.14 -18.43 3.03
C GLU A 111 -0.88 -19.35 3.74
N GLY A 112 -2.04 -19.56 3.11
CA GLY A 112 -3.13 -20.37 3.65
C GLY A 112 -3.93 -19.73 4.81
N LYS A 113 -3.66 -18.48 5.19
CA LYS A 113 -4.31 -17.78 6.33
C LYS A 113 -4.98 -16.47 5.90
N ILE A 114 -5.69 -16.49 4.78
CA ILE A 114 -6.34 -15.29 4.23
C ILE A 114 -7.43 -14.75 5.17
N ASP A 115 -8.19 -15.64 5.80
CA ASP A 115 -9.26 -15.26 6.73
C ASP A 115 -8.73 -14.48 7.93
N GLU A 116 -7.60 -14.93 8.51
CA GLU A 116 -6.93 -14.19 9.59
C GLU A 116 -6.46 -12.79 9.17
N ALA A 117 -6.11 -12.60 7.90
CA ALA A 117 -5.72 -11.29 7.38
C ALA A 117 -6.94 -10.38 7.19
N ILE A 118 -8.04 -10.93 6.67
CA ILE A 118 -9.33 -10.23 6.51
C ILE A 118 -9.84 -9.76 7.87
N ASP A 119 -9.89 -10.64 8.86
CA ASP A 119 -10.34 -10.29 10.21
C ASP A 119 -9.54 -9.14 10.80
N LYS A 120 -8.22 -9.12 10.58
CA LYS A 120 -7.35 -8.03 11.06
C LYS A 120 -7.61 -6.71 10.34
N ILE A 121 -7.98 -6.75 9.06
CA ILE A 121 -8.33 -5.53 8.29
C ILE A 121 -9.65 -4.97 8.82
N ILE A 122 -10.68 -5.81 8.94
CA ILE A 122 -12.00 -5.42 9.44
C ILE A 122 -11.89 -4.78 10.82
N ASN A 123 -11.19 -5.45 11.75
CA ASN A 123 -10.93 -4.93 13.09
C ASN A 123 -10.13 -3.61 13.09
N ALA A 124 -9.21 -3.41 12.12
CA ALA A 124 -8.43 -2.18 12.02
C ALA A 124 -9.24 -0.99 11.50
N LEU A 125 -10.30 -1.27 10.73
CA LEU A 125 -11.24 -0.27 10.21
C LEU A 125 -12.41 0.00 11.17
N GLY A 126 -12.55 -0.79 12.24
CA GLY A 126 -13.65 -0.68 13.20
C GLY A 126 -15.00 -1.10 12.59
N LEU A 127 -14.96 -2.02 11.62
CA LEU A 127 -16.11 -2.58 10.92
C LEU A 127 -16.51 -3.95 11.48
#